data_AF-A0A7S1RT19-F1
#
_entry.id   AF-A0A7S1RT19-F1
#
_cell.length_a   1.000
_cell.length_b   1.000
_cell.length_c   1.000
_cell.angle_alpha   90.00
_cell.angle_beta   90.00
_cell.angle_gamma   90.00
#
_symmetry.space_group_name_H-M   'P 1'
#
loop_
_entity.id
_entity.type
_entity.pdbx_description
1 polymer ?
#
loop_
_entity_poly.entity_id
_entity_poly.type
_entity_poly.pdbx_seq_one_letter_code
_entity_poly.pdbx_strand_id
1 'polypeptide(L)'
;IPEDCMFAGHSLGEYAAVFSVAGIMSLENLLDVVFMRGITMQVAVERHEDGSSDFGMVAVNPSRVGKRFTAQDLIDTIQLLDSPQELLQIVNYNVEPRQYVCAGHVRALMALRLVLDEIAVSGCSIQEAVEKHAASAQYTSFAELKGKATVPLGGIDVPFHSRQLLGGVVAFR
;
A
#
# COMPACT_ATOMS: atom_id res chain seq x y z
N ILE A 1 -27.10 5.50 20.32
CA ILE A 1 -26.46 4.47 19.47
C ILE A 1 -27.21 3.17 19.75
N PRO A 2 -27.62 2.38 18.75
CA PRO A 2 -28.29 1.09 18.98
C PRO A 2 -27.41 0.18 19.84
N GLU A 3 -27.99 -0.56 20.78
CA GLU A 3 -27.24 -1.40 21.73
C GLU A 3 -26.46 -2.54 21.02
N ASP A 4 -27.01 -3.09 19.93
CA ASP A 4 -26.38 -4.15 19.13
C ASP A 4 -25.75 -3.63 17.82
N CYS A 5 -25.18 -2.42 17.83
CA CYS A 5 -24.56 -1.89 16.62
C CYS A 5 -23.24 -2.62 16.29
N MET A 6 -23.07 -2.99 15.03
CA MET A 6 -21.77 -3.41 14.51
C MET A 6 -20.96 -2.18 14.14
N PHE A 7 -19.68 -2.16 14.49
CA PHE A 7 -18.77 -1.07 14.17
C PHE A 7 -17.47 -1.60 13.58
N ALA A 8 -16.85 -0.80 12.72
CA ALA A 8 -15.55 -1.05 12.14
C ALA A 8 -14.90 0.30 11.80
N GLY A 9 -13.58 0.32 11.69
CA GLY A 9 -12.83 1.48 11.25
C GLY A 9 -11.66 1.06 10.37
N HIS A 10 -11.42 1.79 9.29
CA HIS A 10 -10.33 1.49 8.38
C HIS A 10 -9.03 2.14 8.85
N SER A 11 -7.99 1.33 9.08
CA SER A 11 -6.68 1.80 9.57
C SER A 11 -6.81 2.64 10.84
N LEU A 12 -6.45 3.93 10.80
CA LEU A 12 -6.62 4.85 11.93
C LEU A 12 -8.05 4.89 12.48
N GLY A 13 -9.06 4.67 11.63
CA GLY A 13 -10.46 4.70 12.04
C GLY A 13 -10.82 3.63 13.07
N GLU A 14 -10.05 2.54 13.18
CA GLU A 14 -10.30 1.47 14.16
C GLU A 14 -10.23 2.01 15.60
N TYR A 15 -9.21 2.81 15.91
CA TYR A 15 -9.05 3.46 17.21
C TYR A 15 -10.25 4.36 17.55
N ALA A 16 -10.71 5.14 16.58
CA ALA A 16 -11.87 6.01 16.74
C ALA A 16 -13.16 5.21 16.96
N ALA A 17 -13.35 4.10 16.23
CA ALA A 17 -14.53 3.26 16.36
C ALA A 17 -14.59 2.57 17.72
N VAL A 18 -13.46 1.99 18.17
CA VAL A 18 -13.33 1.35 19.48
C VAL A 18 -13.52 2.36 20.61
N PHE A 19 -12.92 3.54 20.50
CA PHE A 19 -13.13 4.63 21.48
C PHE A 19 -14.60 5.05 21.55
N SER A 20 -15.23 5.30 20.40
CA SER A 20 -16.57 5.90 20.35
C SER A 20 -17.69 4.94 20.72
N VAL A 21 -17.55 3.65 20.39
CA VAL A 21 -18.62 2.66 20.57
C VAL A 21 -18.37 1.76 21.77
N ALA A 22 -17.14 1.29 21.97
CA ALA A 22 -16.81 0.34 23.04
C ALA A 22 -16.29 1.02 24.32
N GLY A 23 -15.94 2.31 24.27
CA GLY A 23 -15.54 3.08 25.46
C GLY A 23 -14.29 2.55 26.17
N ILE A 24 -13.39 1.88 25.44
CA ILE A 24 -12.26 1.12 26.00
C ILE A 24 -11.17 2.01 26.60
N MET A 25 -11.07 3.28 26.18
CA MET A 25 -10.02 4.21 26.62
C MET A 25 -10.54 5.64 26.78
N SER A 26 -9.85 6.45 27.58
CA SER A 26 -10.13 7.88 27.70
C SER A 26 -9.68 8.64 26.44
N LEU A 27 -10.14 9.89 26.29
CA LEU A 27 -9.75 10.74 25.16
C LEU A 27 -8.24 11.01 25.15
N GLU A 28 -7.66 11.25 26.32
CA GLU A 28 -6.23 11.49 26.50
C GLU A 28 -5.41 10.29 26.02
N ASN A 29 -5.78 9.08 26.45
CA ASN A 29 -5.12 7.85 26.01
C ASN A 29 -5.27 7.62 24.50
N LEU A 30 -6.44 7.92 23.92
CA LEU A 30 -6.64 7.83 22.47
C LEU A 30 -5.66 8.74 21.72
N LEU A 31 -5.52 9.99 22.17
CA LEU A 31 -4.63 10.96 21.54
C LEU A 31 -3.17 10.52 21.64
N ASP A 32 -2.75 10.04 22.81
CA ASP A 32 -1.38 9.53 23.02
C ASP A 32 -1.09 8.32 22.13
N VAL A 33 -1.99 7.34 22.07
CA VAL A 33 -1.82 6.13 21.24
C VAL A 33 -1.76 6.48 19.76
N VAL A 34 -2.66 7.33 19.27
CA VAL A 34 -2.69 7.74 17.86
C VAL A 34 -1.45 8.57 17.50
N PHE A 35 -1.01 9.46 18.38
CA PHE A 35 0.19 10.24 18.19
C PHE A 35 1.44 9.35 18.14
N MET A 36 1.59 8.45 19.11
CA MET A 36 2.69 7.49 19.16
C MET A 36 2.70 6.58 17.94
N ARG A 37 1.53 6.10 17.48
CA ARG A 37 1.41 5.33 16.23
C ARG A 37 2.00 6.10 15.04
N GLY A 38 1.67 7.39 14.93
CA GLY A 38 2.20 8.27 13.89
C GLY A 38 3.72 8.37 13.93
N ILE A 39 4.28 8.63 15.11
CA ILE A 39 5.74 8.73 15.30
C ILE A 39 6.44 7.40 15.04
N THR A 40 5.94 6.29 15.57
CA THR A 40 6.51 4.95 15.36
C THR A 40 6.54 4.59 13.87
N MET A 41 5.46 4.87 13.15
CA MET A 41 5.41 4.66 11.69
C MET A 41 6.41 5.55 10.96
N GLN A 42 6.54 6.82 11.37
CA GLN A 42 7.43 7.79 10.74
C GLN A 42 8.92 7.46 10.91
N VAL A 43 9.30 6.98 12.10
CA VAL A 43 10.69 6.65 12.47
C VAL A 43 11.12 5.26 11.97
N ALA A 44 10.17 4.37 11.68
CA ALA A 44 10.46 3.02 11.19
C ALA A 44 10.98 2.97 9.74
N VAL A 45 11.05 4.12 9.05
CA VAL A 45 11.51 4.22 7.67
C VAL A 45 12.76 5.09 7.62
N GLU A 46 13.82 4.56 7.00
CA GLU A 46 15.04 5.33 6.72
C GLU A 46 14.73 6.45 5.73
N ARG A 47 15.27 7.63 6.01
CA ARG A 47 15.00 8.85 5.24
C ARG A 47 16.29 9.43 4.69
N HIS A 48 16.18 10.01 3.51
CA HIS A 48 17.23 10.79 2.86
C HIS A 48 17.44 12.13 3.58
N GLU A 49 18.50 12.85 3.23
CA GLU A 49 18.84 14.15 3.85
C GLU A 49 17.73 15.21 3.66
N ASP A 50 16.94 15.09 2.59
CA ASP A 50 15.80 15.97 2.30
C ASP A 50 14.51 15.54 3.03
N GLY A 51 14.57 14.48 3.84
CA GLY A 51 13.46 13.93 4.60
C GLY A 51 12.55 12.99 3.81
N SER A 52 12.79 12.74 2.52
CA SER A 52 12.04 11.76 1.73
C SER A 52 12.48 10.33 2.02
N SER A 53 11.74 9.32 1.52
CA SER A 53 12.12 7.91 1.62
C SER A 53 12.04 7.22 0.26
N ASP A 54 12.62 6.02 0.17
CA ASP A 54 12.52 5.17 -1.01
C ASP A 54 11.20 4.40 -1.11
N PHE A 55 10.24 4.68 -0.22
CA PHE A 55 8.95 4.01 -0.17
C PHE A 55 7.81 4.91 -0.66
N GLY A 56 6.72 4.27 -1.05
CA GLY A 56 5.48 4.97 -1.33
C GLY A 56 4.31 4.03 -1.43
N MET A 57 3.19 4.58 -1.89
CA MET A 57 1.95 3.85 -2.07
C MET A 57 1.25 4.23 -3.37
N VAL A 58 0.65 3.24 -4.03
CA VAL A 58 -0.15 3.44 -5.24
C VAL A 58 -1.51 2.77 -5.08
N ALA A 59 -2.58 3.47 -5.43
CA ALA A 59 -3.88 2.87 -5.61
C ALA A 59 -3.91 2.14 -6.96
N VAL A 60 -4.40 0.90 -6.95
CA VAL A 60 -4.48 0.04 -8.14
C VAL A 60 -5.94 -0.33 -8.41
N ASN A 61 -6.34 -0.17 -9.66
CA ASN A 61 -7.64 -0.59 -10.17
C ASN A 61 -7.47 -1.70 -11.23
N PRO A 62 -7.52 -2.99 -10.82
CA PRO A 62 -7.42 -4.14 -11.72
C PRO A 62 -8.35 -4.07 -12.93
N SER A 63 -9.59 -3.59 -12.75
CA SER A 63 -10.58 -3.50 -13.83
C SER A 63 -10.18 -2.56 -14.98
N ARG A 64 -9.19 -1.68 -14.77
CA ARG A 64 -8.64 -0.80 -15.82
C ARG A 64 -7.52 -1.43 -16.63
N VAL A 65 -6.93 -2.54 -16.17
CA VAL A 65 -5.93 -3.31 -16.92
C VAL A 65 -6.62 -3.94 -18.14
N GLY A 66 -7.64 -4.75 -17.89
CA GLY A 66 -8.47 -5.37 -18.91
C GLY A 66 -9.66 -6.13 -18.31
N LYS A 67 -10.66 -6.47 -19.13
CA LYS A 67 -11.88 -7.15 -18.66
C LYS A 67 -11.63 -8.56 -18.08
N ARG A 68 -10.54 -9.20 -18.48
CA ARG A 68 -10.14 -10.54 -18.03
C ARG A 68 -9.15 -10.51 -16.86
N PHE A 69 -8.65 -9.33 -16.49
CA PHE A 69 -7.69 -9.18 -15.41
C PHE A 69 -8.44 -9.13 -14.07
N THR A 70 -8.14 -10.09 -13.21
CA THR A 70 -8.83 -10.35 -11.95
C THR A 70 -8.05 -9.81 -10.75
N ALA A 71 -8.65 -9.87 -9.56
CA ALA A 71 -7.95 -9.58 -8.32
C ALA A 71 -6.81 -10.59 -8.06
N GLN A 72 -7.00 -11.85 -8.45
CA GLN A 72 -5.97 -12.88 -8.31
C GLN A 72 -4.76 -12.59 -9.21
N ASP A 73 -4.99 -12.12 -10.44
CA ASP A 73 -3.90 -11.73 -11.34
C ASP A 73 -3.05 -10.58 -10.75
N LEU A 74 -3.68 -9.64 -10.02
CA LEU A 74 -2.94 -8.60 -9.30
C LEU A 74 -2.08 -9.21 -8.18
N ILE A 75 -2.63 -10.13 -7.40
CA ILE A 75 -1.92 -10.82 -6.32
C ILE A 75 -0.72 -11.58 -6.89
N ASP A 76 -0.91 -12.35 -7.97
CA ASP A 76 0.15 -13.12 -8.62
C ASP A 76 1.23 -12.22 -9.20
N THR A 77 0.83 -11.10 -9.83
CA THR A 77 1.77 -10.07 -10.32
C THR A 77 2.64 -9.51 -9.20
N ILE A 78 2.04 -9.18 -8.05
CA ILE A 78 2.76 -8.63 -6.90
C ILE A 78 3.69 -9.67 -6.27
N GLN A 79 3.25 -10.94 -6.17
CA GLN A 79 4.09 -12.01 -5.66
C GLN A 79 5.34 -12.27 -6.52
N LEU A 80 5.24 -12.07 -7.84
CA LEU A 80 6.39 -12.19 -8.75
C LEU A 80 7.36 -11.01 -8.65
N LEU A 81 6.88 -9.84 -8.22
CA LEU A 81 7.68 -8.61 -8.11
C LEU A 81 8.23 -8.38 -6.69
N ASP A 82 7.57 -8.86 -5.63
CA ASP A 82 8.03 -8.71 -4.25
C ASP A 82 9.29 -9.55 -4.00
N SER A 83 10.26 -8.96 -3.31
CA SER A 83 11.45 -9.64 -2.86
C SER A 83 11.94 -9.10 -1.52
N PRO A 84 12.83 -9.80 -0.80
CA PRO A 84 13.38 -9.30 0.46
C PRO A 84 14.04 -7.92 0.33
N GLN A 85 14.66 -7.63 -0.82
CA GLN A 85 15.35 -6.38 -1.12
C GLN A 85 14.41 -5.31 -1.71
N GLU A 86 13.37 -5.73 -2.41
CA GLU A 86 12.36 -4.85 -3.02
C GLU A 86 10.97 -5.21 -2.53
N LEU A 87 10.59 -4.61 -1.40
CA LEU A 87 9.23 -4.70 -0.87
C LEU A 87 8.19 -4.24 -1.89
N LEU A 88 7.17 -5.07 -2.11
CA LEU A 88 5.91 -4.71 -2.74
C LEU A 88 4.77 -5.56 -2.17
N GLN A 89 3.75 -4.93 -1.58
CA GLN A 89 2.63 -5.66 -0.98
C GLN A 89 1.31 -4.93 -1.18
N ILE A 90 0.22 -5.68 -1.33
CA ILE A 90 -1.14 -5.14 -1.18
C ILE A 90 -1.38 -4.90 0.31
N VAL A 91 -1.64 -3.65 0.68
CA VAL A 91 -1.81 -3.20 2.06
C VAL A 91 -3.24 -2.75 2.38
N ASN A 92 -4.07 -2.57 1.34
CA ASN A 92 -5.49 -2.31 1.49
C ASN A 92 -6.31 -3.07 0.43
N TYR A 93 -7.23 -3.90 0.91
CA TYR A 93 -8.24 -4.61 0.13
C TYR A 93 -9.57 -3.85 0.26
N ASN A 94 -9.77 -2.79 -0.52
CA ASN A 94 -10.89 -1.87 -0.32
C ASN A 94 -12.16 -2.32 -1.05
N VAL A 95 -12.06 -2.56 -2.36
CA VAL A 95 -13.21 -2.91 -3.20
C VAL A 95 -12.77 -3.90 -4.28
N GLU A 96 -13.37 -5.09 -4.31
CA GLU A 96 -13.12 -6.05 -5.38
C GLU A 96 -13.97 -5.74 -6.63
N PRO A 97 -13.42 -5.79 -7.86
CA PRO A 97 -12.01 -5.84 -8.26
C PRO A 97 -11.45 -4.43 -8.57
N ARG A 98 -11.95 -3.38 -7.91
CA ARG A 98 -11.80 -1.97 -8.35
C ARG A 98 -10.75 -1.17 -7.60
N GLN A 99 -10.51 -1.46 -6.33
CA GLN A 99 -9.69 -0.61 -5.48
C GLN A 99 -8.86 -1.44 -4.51
N TYR A 100 -7.56 -1.44 -4.79
CA TYR A 100 -6.52 -1.97 -3.94
C TYR A 100 -5.49 -0.88 -3.69
N VAL A 101 -4.74 -0.95 -2.61
CA VAL A 101 -3.57 -0.09 -2.41
C VAL A 101 -2.35 -0.97 -2.22
N CYS A 102 -1.32 -0.70 -3.01
CA CYS A 102 -0.03 -1.37 -2.91
C CYS A 102 0.97 -0.42 -2.29
N ALA A 103 1.79 -0.92 -1.37
CA ALA A 103 2.88 -0.20 -0.73
C ALA A 103 4.18 -0.94 -0.92
N GLY A 104 5.28 -0.20 -1.03
CA GLY A 104 6.57 -0.81 -1.33
C GLY A 104 7.63 0.22 -1.65
N HIS A 105 8.78 -0.26 -2.11
CA HIS A 105 9.80 0.60 -2.69
C HIS A 105 9.27 1.25 -3.96
N VAL A 106 9.59 2.53 -4.18
CA VAL A 106 9.15 3.28 -5.37
C VAL A 106 9.58 2.58 -6.66
N ARG A 107 10.76 1.94 -6.67
CA ARG A 107 11.22 1.11 -7.80
C ARG A 107 10.28 -0.06 -8.09
N ALA A 108 9.88 -0.82 -7.06
CA ALA A 108 8.96 -1.94 -7.22
C ALA A 108 7.54 -1.49 -7.63
N LEU A 109 7.10 -0.34 -7.13
CA LEU A 109 5.84 0.28 -7.56
C LEU A 109 5.88 0.73 -9.03
N MET A 110 7.04 1.19 -9.49
CA MET A 110 7.26 1.53 -10.90
C MET A 110 7.24 0.27 -11.78
N ALA A 111 7.90 -0.81 -11.34
CA ALA A 111 7.84 -2.11 -12.01
C ALA A 111 6.40 -2.60 -12.13
N LEU A 112 5.62 -2.55 -11.04
CA LEU A 112 4.20 -2.90 -11.04
C LEU A 112 3.43 -2.06 -12.07
N ARG A 113 3.63 -0.75 -12.10
CA ARG A 113 2.98 0.14 -13.08
C ARG A 113 3.33 -0.26 -14.52
N LEU A 114 4.59 -0.52 -14.82
CA LEU A 114 5.04 -0.91 -16.17
C LEU A 114 4.47 -2.27 -16.60
N VAL A 115 4.47 -3.25 -15.70
CA VAL A 115 3.91 -4.59 -15.93
C VAL A 115 2.41 -4.52 -16.21
N LEU A 116 1.65 -3.79 -15.39
CA LEU A 116 0.21 -3.63 -15.59
C LEU A 116 -0.12 -2.87 -16.87
N ASP A 117 0.65 -1.85 -17.23
CA ASP A 117 0.48 -1.11 -18.49
C ASP A 117 0.78 -2.02 -19.70
N GLU A 118 1.82 -2.86 -19.64
CA GLU A 118 2.16 -3.83 -20.69
C GLU A 118 1.03 -4.83 -20.91
N ILE A 119 0.57 -5.51 -19.84
CA ILE A 119 -0.55 -6.46 -19.91
C ILE A 119 -1.79 -5.77 -20.50
N ALA A 120 -2.02 -4.51 -20.14
CA ALA A 120 -3.17 -3.75 -20.61
C ALA A 120 -3.09 -3.31 -22.09
N VAL A 121 -1.90 -3.32 -22.69
CA VAL A 121 -1.65 -2.92 -24.09
C VAL A 121 -1.48 -4.16 -24.98
N SER A 122 -0.62 -5.10 -24.61
CA SER A 122 -0.28 -6.28 -25.41
C SER A 122 -1.14 -7.49 -25.09
N GLY A 123 -1.77 -7.55 -23.91
CA GLY A 123 -2.55 -8.71 -23.48
C GLY A 123 -1.70 -9.96 -23.23
N CYS A 124 -0.39 -9.78 -23.03
CA CYS A 124 0.55 -10.86 -22.73
C CYS A 124 0.29 -11.48 -21.34
N SER A 125 0.98 -12.57 -21.04
CA SER A 125 0.95 -13.18 -19.71
C SER A 125 1.64 -12.29 -18.66
N ILE A 126 1.35 -12.54 -17.39
CA ILE A 126 1.98 -11.84 -16.26
C ILE A 126 3.50 -12.07 -16.27
N GLN A 127 3.92 -13.32 -16.50
CA GLN A 127 5.34 -13.71 -16.53
C GLN A 127 6.11 -12.94 -17.60
N GLU A 128 5.59 -12.89 -18.84
CA GLU A 128 6.22 -12.16 -19.94
C GLU A 128 6.35 -10.67 -19.63
N ALA A 129 5.32 -10.05 -19.03
CA ALA A 129 5.35 -8.64 -18.65
C ALA A 129 6.38 -8.37 -17.54
N VAL A 130 6.43 -9.24 -16.53
CA VAL A 130 7.39 -9.14 -15.41
C VAL A 130 8.83 -9.29 -15.91
N GLU A 131 9.13 -10.31 -16.72
CA GLU A 131 10.48 -10.53 -17.27
C GLU A 131 10.98 -9.33 -18.09
N LYS A 132 10.07 -8.68 -18.82
CA LYS A 132 10.38 -7.53 -19.66
C LYS A 132 10.67 -6.24 -18.87
N HIS A 133 9.92 -6.00 -17.79
CA HIS A 133 9.88 -4.68 -17.13
C HIS A 133 10.42 -4.64 -15.71
N ALA A 134 10.50 -5.77 -14.99
CA ALA A 134 10.92 -5.76 -13.59
C ALA A 134 12.34 -5.21 -13.39
N ALA A 135 13.31 -5.68 -14.20
CA ALA A 135 14.70 -5.28 -14.08
C ALA A 135 15.02 -3.88 -14.65
N SER A 136 14.14 -3.34 -15.52
CA SER A 136 14.35 -2.06 -16.19
C SER A 136 13.61 -0.89 -15.52
N ALA A 137 12.91 -1.16 -14.41
CA ALA A 137 12.14 -0.17 -13.68
C ALA A 137 13.05 0.94 -13.13
N GLN A 138 12.93 2.12 -13.72
CA GLN A 138 13.56 3.36 -13.27
C GLN A 138 12.49 4.44 -13.18
N TYR A 139 12.67 5.38 -12.26
CA TYR A 139 11.80 6.53 -12.09
C TYR A 139 12.65 7.76 -11.83
N THR A 140 12.20 8.93 -12.28
CA THR A 140 12.81 10.22 -11.91
C THR A 140 11.93 11.01 -10.95
N SER A 141 10.62 10.71 -10.92
CA SER A 141 9.65 11.36 -10.07
C SER A 141 8.53 10.42 -9.65
N PHE A 142 7.96 10.65 -8.47
CA PHE A 142 6.83 9.86 -7.95
C PHE A 142 5.57 9.95 -8.84
N ALA A 143 5.43 11.03 -9.61
CA ALA A 143 4.31 11.23 -10.53
C ALA A 143 4.30 10.21 -11.68
N GLU A 144 5.46 9.64 -12.06
CA GLU A 144 5.59 8.63 -13.12
C GLU A 144 4.96 7.28 -12.76
N LEU A 145 4.67 7.05 -11.48
CA LEU A 145 3.93 5.87 -11.03
C LEU A 145 2.47 5.86 -11.48
N LYS A 146 1.98 6.97 -12.05
CA LYS A 146 0.64 7.05 -12.63
C LYS A 146 0.61 6.32 -13.98
N GLY A 147 -0.13 5.23 -14.02
CA GLY A 147 -0.35 4.41 -15.21
C GLY A 147 -1.83 4.31 -15.57
N LYS A 148 -2.17 3.33 -16.42
CA LYS A 148 -3.56 3.05 -16.81
C LYS A 148 -4.40 2.57 -15.61
N ALA A 149 -3.79 1.72 -14.79
CA ALA A 149 -4.41 1.07 -13.64
C ALA A 149 -3.90 1.59 -12.28
N THR A 150 -2.83 2.38 -12.25
CA THR A 150 -2.17 2.84 -11.02
C THR A 150 -2.30 4.34 -10.83
N VAL A 151 -2.50 4.77 -9.58
CA VAL A 151 -2.54 6.19 -9.19
C VAL A 151 -1.67 6.38 -7.94
N PRO A 152 -0.57 7.14 -8.00
CA PRO A 152 0.27 7.41 -6.84
C PRO A 152 -0.47 8.18 -5.76
N LEU A 153 -0.24 7.81 -4.49
CA LEU A 153 -0.77 8.50 -3.32
C LEU A 153 0.29 9.50 -2.82
N GLY A 154 0.22 10.74 -3.32
CA GLY A 154 1.17 11.79 -2.98
C GLY A 154 1.17 12.12 -1.48
N GLY A 155 2.36 12.42 -0.95
CA GLY A 155 2.55 12.78 0.47
C GLY A 155 2.58 11.59 1.43
N ILE A 156 2.55 10.35 0.91
CA ILE A 156 2.66 9.12 1.71
C ILE A 156 3.91 8.35 1.29
N ASP A 157 4.90 8.36 2.16
CA ASP A 157 6.23 7.74 1.95
C ASP A 157 6.57 6.70 3.03
N VAL A 158 5.55 6.20 3.73
CA VAL A 158 5.66 5.13 4.71
C VAL A 158 4.78 3.96 4.26
N PRO A 159 5.33 2.74 4.08
CA PRO A 159 4.57 1.60 3.57
C PRO A 159 3.77 0.92 4.70
N PHE A 160 2.77 1.61 5.24
CA PHE A 160 2.00 1.09 6.37
C PHE A 160 1.16 -0.14 6.03
N HIS A 161 0.89 -0.95 7.05
CA HIS A 161 0.31 -2.31 6.96
C HIS A 161 1.16 -3.33 6.18
N SER A 162 2.38 -2.97 5.76
CA SER A 162 3.31 -3.91 5.13
C SER A 162 4.21 -4.59 6.16
N ARG A 163 4.94 -5.62 5.72
CA ARG A 163 5.96 -6.32 6.51
C ARG A 163 7.11 -5.41 6.95
N GLN A 164 7.33 -4.27 6.29
CA GLN A 164 8.39 -3.32 6.64
C GLN A 164 8.28 -2.86 8.10
N LEU A 165 7.06 -2.67 8.58
CA LEU A 165 6.83 -2.11 9.90
C LEU A 165 6.75 -3.16 11.01
N LEU A 166 6.92 -4.45 10.69
CA LEU A 166 6.85 -5.54 11.68
C LEU A 166 7.89 -5.37 12.80
N GLY A 167 9.09 -4.87 12.48
CA GLY A 167 10.13 -4.60 13.47
C GLY A 167 9.71 -3.56 14.52
N GLY A 168 8.84 -2.61 14.17
CA GLY A 168 8.35 -1.56 15.08
C GLY A 168 7.19 -1.98 15.98
N VAL A 169 6.57 -3.14 15.73
CA VAL A 169 5.36 -3.57 16.45
C VAL A 169 5.62 -3.81 17.94
N VAL A 170 6.79 -4.35 18.30
CA VAL A 170 7.13 -4.65 19.70
C VAL A 170 7.22 -3.38 20.54
N ALA A 171 7.71 -2.27 19.96
CA ALA A 171 7.80 -1.00 20.66
C ALA A 171 6.44 -0.29 20.83
N PHE A 172 5.45 -0.62 19.99
CA PHE A 172 4.12 -0.04 20.02
C PHE A 172 3.12 -0.82 20.91
N ARG A 173 3.39 -2.11 21.15
CA ARG A 173 2.54 -3.01 21.95
C ARG A 173 2.72 -2.75 23.44
#